data_AF-A0A2K3KG57-F1
#
_entry.id   AF-A0A2K3KG57-F1
#
_cell.length_a   1.000
_cell.length_b   1.000
_cell.length_c   1.000
_cell.angle_alpha   90.00
_cell.angle_beta   90.00
_cell.angle_gamma   90.00
#
_symmetry.space_group_name_H-M   'P 1'
#
loop_
_entity.id
_entity.type
_entity.pdbx_description
1 polymer ?
#
loop_
_entity_poly.entity_id
_entity_poly.type
_entity_poly.pdbx_seq_one_letter_code
_entity_poly.pdbx_strand_id
1 'polypeptide(L)' 'FYGVDPSEVRHQTGEFGKAFQNLLKKIKKVESESLELNLGIASYHEYPEVKWTAALRQAAAIAGFVVLNS' A
#
# COMPACT_ATOMS: atom_id res chain seq x y z
N PHE A 1 -10.69 -12.30 -1.55
CA PHE A 1 -11.05 -11.02 -0.93
C PHE A 1 -11.90 -11.29 0.30
N TYR A 2 -11.37 -11.04 1.49
CA TYR A 2 -12.05 -11.36 2.76
C TYR A 2 -12.50 -10.06 3.42
N GLY A 3 -13.81 -9.82 3.48
CA GLY A 3 -14.38 -8.61 4.07
C GLY A 3 -13.99 -7.29 3.38
N VAL A 4 -13.49 -7.35 2.14
CA VAL A 4 -13.09 -6.18 1.34
C VAL A 4 -13.58 -6.32 -0.09
N ASP A 5 -13.94 -5.20 -0.72
CA ASP A 5 -14.30 -5.17 -2.14
C ASP A 5 -13.03 -5.31 -3.01
N PRO A 6 -12.99 -6.26 -3.96
CA PRO A 6 -11.91 -6.37 -4.95
C PRO A 6 -11.57 -5.07 -5.68
N SER A 7 -12.58 -4.25 -6.01
CA SER A 7 -12.41 -2.96 -6.67
C SER A 7 -11.67 -1.96 -5.78
N GLU A 8 -11.96 -1.94 -4.48
CA GLU A 8 -11.23 -1.12 -3.51
C GLU A 8 -9.76 -1.55 -3.43
N VAL A 9 -9.47 -2.86 -3.45
CA VAL A 9 -8.09 -3.37 -3.46
C VAL A 9 -7.39 -3.05 -4.78
N ARG A 10 -8.08 -3.15 -5.92
CA ARG A 10 -7.52 -2.92 -7.26
C ARG A 10 -7.14 -1.47 -7.52
N HIS A 11 -7.96 -0.55 -7.03
CA HIS A 11 -7.81 0.90 -7.25
C HIS A 11 -7.30 1.64 -6.00
N GLN A 12 -7.09 0.92 -4.89
CA GLN A 12 -6.69 1.48 -3.60
C GLN A 12 -7.62 2.62 -3.18
N THR A 13 -8.93 2.40 -3.29
CA THR A 13 -10.01 3.32 -2.93
C THR A 13 -10.84 2.78 -1.75
N GLY A 14 -11.85 3.53 -1.31
CA GLY A 14 -12.73 3.12 -0.21
C GLY A 14 -12.02 3.00 1.14
N GLU A 15 -12.51 2.11 2.01
CA GLU A 15 -11.93 1.93 3.35
C GLU A 15 -10.56 1.27 3.26
N PHE A 16 -10.38 0.31 2.34
CA PHE A 16 -9.07 -0.28 2.09
C PHE A 16 -8.04 0.77 1.66
N GLY A 17 -8.41 1.64 0.71
CA GLY A 17 -7.56 2.72 0.20
C GLY A 17 -7.13 3.71 1.28
N LYS A 18 -8.05 4.14 2.14
CA LYS A 18 -7.75 5.03 3.28
C LYS A 18 -6.73 4.39 4.23
N ALA A 19 -6.94 3.12 4.58
CA ALA A 19 -6.02 2.37 5.44
C ALA A 19 -4.63 2.21 4.79
N PHE A 20 -4.60 1.90 3.49
CA PHE A 20 -3.37 1.78 2.72
C PHE A 20 -2.59 3.10 2.68
N GLN A 21 -3.24 4.22 2.37
CA GLN A 21 -2.60 5.55 2.39
C GLN A 21 -2.06 5.92 3.77
N ASN A 22 -2.77 5.56 4.85
CA ASN A 22 -2.29 5.78 6.20
C ASN A 22 -1.05 4.94 6.53
N LEU A 23 -0.98 3.70 6.05
CA LEU A 23 0.21 2.85 6.16
C LEU A 23 1.40 3.48 5.42
N LEU A 24 1.20 3.94 4.18
CA LEU A 24 2.26 4.56 3.39
C LEU A 24 2.81 5.84 4.05
N LYS A 25 1.93 6.67 4.62
CA LYS A 25 2.33 7.85 5.41
C LYS A 25 3.17 7.46 6.64
N LYS A 26 2.80 6.40 7.35
CA LYS A 26 3.56 5.90 8.50
C LYS A 26 4.94 5.41 8.09
N ILE A 27 5.04 4.65 6.99
CA ILE A 27 6.33 4.17 6.46
C ILE A 27 7.21 5.34 6.08
N LYS A 28 6.68 6.30 5.31
CA LYS A 28 7.41 7.53 4.94
C LYS A 28 7.91 8.30 6.16
N LYS A 29 7.08 8.42 7.21
CA LYS A 29 7.46 9.09 8.46
C LYS A 29 8.60 8.37 9.18
N VAL A 30 8.52 7.04 9.29
CA VAL A 30 9.59 6.22 9.90
C VAL A 30 10.86 6.30 9.07
N GLU A 31 10.76 6.26 7.74
CA GLU A 31 11.90 6.43 6.84
C GLU A 31 12.52 7.82 7.03
N SER A 32 11.74 8.90 7.06
CA SER A 32 12.27 10.25 7.31
C SER A 32 12.93 10.40 8.68
N GLU A 33 12.34 9.85 9.74
CA GLU A 33 12.93 9.87 11.09
C GLU A 33 14.22 9.02 11.17
N SER A 34 14.29 7.92 10.41
CA SER A 34 15.50 7.10 10.31
C SER A 34 16.60 7.71 9.44
N LEU A 35 16.21 8.50 8.43
CA LEU A 35 17.11 9.21 7.50
C LEU A 35 17.68 10.49 8.10
N GLU A 36 16.94 11.17 8.99
CA GLU A 36 17.47 12.30 9.77
C GLU A 36 18.65 11.88 10.68
N LEU A 37 18.75 10.60 11.04
CA LEU A 37 19.91 10.05 11.75
C LEU A 37 21.10 9.74 10.83
N ASN A 38 20.86 9.55 9.53
CA ASN A 38 21.85 9.22 8.48
C ASN A 38 22.05 10.41 7.52
N LEU A 39 22.63 11.50 8.03
CA LEU A 39 23.04 12.68 7.26
C LEU A 39 23.83 12.30 5.98
N GLY A 40 23.27 12.54 4.79
CA GLY A 40 24.07 12.85 3.60
C GLY A 40 24.26 11.79 2.50
N ILE A 41 23.45 10.73 2.43
CA ILE A 41 23.42 9.87 1.22
C ILE A 41 22.01 9.94 0.62
N ALA A 42 21.84 10.81 -0.38
CA ALA A 42 20.67 10.82 -1.25
C ALA A 42 20.65 9.51 -2.05
N SER A 43 20.15 8.45 -1.42
CA SER A 43 19.95 7.16 -2.09
C SER A 43 18.61 7.22 -2.83
N TYR A 44 18.62 6.76 -4.09
CA TYR A 44 17.41 6.53 -4.87
C TYR A 44 16.56 5.48 -4.15
N HIS A 45 15.71 5.90 -3.22
CA HIS A 45 14.75 5.01 -2.59
C HIS A 45 13.64 4.72 -3.59
N GLU A 46 13.65 3.48 -4.09
CA GLU A 46 12.56 2.93 -4.89
C GLU A 46 11.29 2.90 -4.01
N TYR A 47 10.37 3.84 -4.26
CA TYR A 47 9.23 4.08 -3.39
C TYR A 47 8.37 2.82 -3.25
N PRO A 48 8.23 2.25 -2.02
CA PRO A 48 7.44 1.04 -1.80
C PRO A 48 5.97 1.22 -2.24
N GLU A 49 5.48 2.46 -2.25
CA GLU A 49 4.16 2.83 -2.78
C GLU A 49 3.94 2.33 -4.21
N VAL A 50 4.91 2.49 -5.11
CA VAL A 50 4.76 2.14 -6.53
C VAL A 50 4.69 0.63 -6.71
N LYS A 51 5.57 -0.11 -6.02
CA LYS A 51 5.58 -1.58 -6.07
C LYS A 51 4.31 -2.17 -5.48
N TRP A 52 3.88 -1.69 -4.32
CA TRP A 52 2.71 -2.23 -3.63
C TRP A 52 1.42 -1.91 -4.37
N THR A 53 1.29 -0.70 -4.92
CA THR A 53 0.15 -0.32 -5.77
C THR A 53 0.04 -1.25 -6.98
N ALA A 54 1.16 -1.50 -7.67
CA ALA A 54 1.20 -2.40 -8.82
C ALA A 54 0.85 -3.84 -8.44
N ALA A 55 1.42 -4.36 -7.36
CA ALA A 55 1.16 -5.72 -6.88
C ALA A 55 -0.31 -5.92 -6.48
N LEU A 56 -0.89 -4.98 -5.73
CA LEU A 56 -2.30 -5.01 -5.33
C LEU A 56 -3.23 -4.94 -6.55
N ARG A 57 -2.94 -4.07 -7.52
CA ARG A 57 -3.69 -3.97 -8.77
C ARG A 57 -3.65 -5.27 -9.56
N GLN A 58 -2.49 -5.91 -9.66
CA GLN A 58 -2.33 -7.18 -10.39
C GLN A 58 -3.05 -8.32 -9.67
N ALA A 59 -2.80 -8.50 -8.37
CA ALA A 59 -3.44 -9.53 -7.57
C ALA A 59 -4.96 -9.41 -7.61
N ALA A 60 -5.49 -8.18 -7.52
CA ALA A 60 -6.93 -7.94 -7.56
C ALA A 60 -7.57 -8.09 -8.95
N ALA A 61 -6.77 -8.18 -10.01
CA ALA A 61 -7.25 -8.44 -11.36
C ALA A 61 -7.32 -9.95 -11.70
N ILE A 62 -6.80 -10.82 -10.82
CA ILE A 62 -6.85 -12.27 -10.99
C ILE A 62 -8.20 -12.80 -10.50
N ALA A 63 -8.75 -13.80 -11.19
CA ALA A 63 -9.96 -14.48 -10.76
C ALA A 63 -9.77 -15.12 -9.37
N GLY A 64 -10.74 -14.92 -8.48
CA GLY A 64 -10.66 -15.40 -7.11
C GLY A 64 -12.00 -15.31 -6.39
N PHE A 65 -12.00 -15.59 -5.09
CA PHE A 65 -13.21 -15.67 -4.28
C PHE A 65 -13.40 -14.42 -3.43
N VAL A 66 -14.66 -14.00 -3.26
CA VAL A 66 -15.07 -12.99 -2.29
C VAL A 66 -15.75 -13.71 -1.13
N VAL A 67 -15.26 -13.49 0.08
CA VAL A 67 -15.83 -13.99 1.33
C VAL A 67 -16.35 -12.78 2.08
N LEU A 68 -17.68 -12.67 2.13
CA LEU A 68 -18.37 -11.63 2.91
C LEU A 68 -18.50 -12.11 4.35
N ASN A 69 -18.23 -11.22 5.31
CA ASN A 69 -18.55 -11.51 6.70
C ASN A 69 -20.09 -11.56 6.81
N SER A 70 -20.62 -12.70 7.26
CA SER A 70 -22.05 -12.92 7.53
C SER A 70 -22.49 -12.20 8.79
#